data_AF-A0A1T0CEJ7-F1
#
_entry.id   AF-A0A1T0CEJ7-F1
#
_cell.length_a   1.000
_cell.length_b   1.000
_cell.length_c   1.000
_cell.angle_alpha   90.00
_cell.angle_beta   90.00
_cell.angle_gamma   90.00
#
_symmetry.space_group_name_H-M   'P 1'
#
loop_
_entity.id
_entity.type
_entity.pdbx_description
1 polymer ?
#
loop_
_entity_poly.entity_id
_entity_poly.type
_entity_poly.pdbx_seq_one_letter_code
_entity_poly.pdbx_strand_id
1 'polypeptide(L)'
;MTTQLEPTIEQRKIIYQARRGLKELDIFIDPYVKQHYLHASDAEQHAFAKLLSHEDPDLLNFFMDLDKPAETDVANLIAKLKQLVQS
;
A
#
# COMPACT_ATOMS: atom_id res chain seq x y z
N MET A 1 15.89 3.31 22.37
CA MET A 1 14.44 3.32 22.68
C MET A 1 13.72 3.17 21.35
N THR A 2 13.24 1.98 21.01
CA THR A 2 12.45 1.76 19.79
C THR A 2 11.08 2.37 20.03
N THR A 3 10.80 3.53 19.44
CA THR A 3 9.48 4.15 19.45
C THR A 3 8.54 3.23 18.68
N GLN A 4 7.83 2.35 19.38
CA GLN A 4 6.76 1.56 18.80
C GLN A 4 5.61 2.53 18.48
N LEU A 5 5.46 2.93 17.22
CA LEU A 5 4.32 3.73 16.79
C LEU A 5 3.05 2.88 16.92
N GLU A 6 2.13 3.29 17.79
CA GLU A 6 0.83 2.66 17.91
C GLU A 6 -0.12 3.20 16.84
N PRO A 7 -0.75 2.34 16.01
CA PRO A 7 -1.64 2.80 14.97
C PRO A 7 -2.94 3.37 15.56
N THR A 8 -3.39 4.50 15.01
CA THR A 8 -4.71 5.07 15.28
C THR A 8 -5.83 4.13 14.82
N ILE A 9 -7.07 4.38 15.23
CA ILE A 9 -8.23 3.59 14.80
C ILE A 9 -8.38 3.59 13.27
N GLU A 10 -8.19 4.75 12.62
CA GLU A 10 -8.25 4.87 11.16
C GLU A 10 -7.12 4.09 10.48
N GLN A 11 -5.89 4.19 11.00
CA GLN A 11 -4.77 3.41 10.48
C GLN A 11 -4.99 1.89 10.63
N ARG A 12 -5.58 1.44 11.74
CA ARG A 12 -5.92 0.02 11.93
C ARG A 12 -6.93 -0.48 10.89
N LYS A 13 -7.94 0.34 10.54
CA LYS A 13 -8.91 -0.01 9.48
C LYS A 13 -8.21 -0.19 8.14
N ILE A 14 -7.33 0.74 7.78
CA ILE A 14 -6.55 0.68 6.54
C ILE A 14 -5.63 -0.55 6.52
N ILE A 15 -4.91 -0.83 7.61
CA ILE A 15 -4.07 -2.04 7.75
C ILE A 15 -4.91 -3.31 7.58
N TYR A 16 -6.13 -3.34 8.11
CA TYR A 16 -7.02 -4.47 7.93
C TYR A 16 -7.52 -4.62 6.48
N GLN A 17 -7.89 -3.51 5.83
CA GLN A 17 -8.31 -3.47 4.42
C GLN A 17 -7.17 -3.85 3.45
N ALA A 18 -5.91 -3.70 3.88
CA ALA A 18 -4.75 -4.09 3.10
C ALA A 18 -4.63 -5.61 2.88
N ARG A 19 -5.35 -6.45 3.64
CA ARG A 19 -5.36 -7.91 3.47
C ARG A 19 -6.16 -8.27 2.22
N ARG A 20 -5.50 -8.86 1.21
CA ARG A 20 -6.11 -9.18 -0.09
C ARG A 20 -6.36 -10.68 -0.28
N GLY A 21 -7.21 -11.01 -1.25
CA GLY A 21 -7.51 -12.40 -1.62
C GLY A 21 -6.46 -13.02 -2.53
N LEU A 22 -5.76 -12.20 -3.32
CA LEU A 22 -4.68 -12.63 -4.22
C LEU A 22 -3.33 -12.58 -3.51
N LYS A 23 -2.64 -13.72 -3.46
CA LYS A 23 -1.34 -13.87 -2.77
C LYS A 23 -0.24 -13.02 -3.41
N GLU A 24 -0.33 -12.79 -4.72
CA GLU A 24 0.61 -11.93 -5.44
C GLU A 24 0.59 -10.49 -4.92
N LEU A 25 -0.55 -10.00 -4.43
CA LEU A 25 -0.65 -8.64 -3.87
C LEU A 25 0.05 -8.53 -2.52
N ASP A 26 0.05 -9.61 -1.73
CA ASP A 26 0.72 -9.64 -0.42
C ASP A 26 2.23 -9.37 -0.57
N ILE A 27 2.84 -9.77 -1.70
CA ILE A 27 4.26 -9.53 -1.99
C ILE A 27 4.58 -8.03 -1.97
N PHE A 28 3.70 -7.19 -2.50
CA PHE A 28 3.90 -5.74 -2.58
C PHE A 28 3.39 -4.99 -1.35
N ILE A 29 2.23 -5.41 -0.83
CA ILE A 29 1.51 -4.67 0.20
C ILE A 29 2.05 -4.97 1.60
N ASP A 30 2.36 -6.23 1.90
CA ASP A 30 2.76 -6.66 3.25
C ASP A 30 4.06 -5.98 3.75
N PRO A 31 5.14 -5.86 2.94
CA PRO A 31 6.35 -5.15 3.36
C PRO A 31 6.08 -3.68 3.69
N TYR A 32 5.25 -3.03 2.86
CA TYR A 32 4.90 -1.63 3.04
C TYR A 32 4.09 -1.41 4.33
N VAL A 33 3.06 -2.22 4.57
CA VAL A 33 2.22 -2.12 5.78
C VAL A 33 3.03 -2.35 7.06
N LYS A 34 3.93 -3.33 7.06
CA LYS A 34 4.71 -3.71 8.25
C LYS A 34 5.79 -2.71 8.62
N GLN A 35 6.43 -2.07 7.65
CA GLN A 35 7.65 -1.30 7.88
C GLN A 35 7.48 0.20 7.60
N HIS A 36 6.63 0.56 6.64
CA HIS A 36 6.58 1.93 6.10
C HIS A 36 5.30 2.68 6.46
N TYR A 37 4.13 2.04 6.42
CA TYR A 37 2.84 2.71 6.50
C TYR A 37 2.68 3.63 7.74
N LEU A 38 3.10 3.17 8.93
CA LEU A 38 2.99 3.97 10.16
C LEU A 38 3.95 5.15 10.23
N HIS A 39 5.03 5.11 9.46
CA HIS A 39 6.03 6.17 9.36
C HIS A 39 5.79 7.08 8.14
N ALA A 40 4.85 6.71 7.27
CA ALA A 40 4.53 7.45 6.06
C ALA A 40 3.84 8.78 6.40
N SER A 41 4.03 9.79 5.55
CA SER A 41 3.35 11.08 5.68
C SER A 41 1.83 10.92 5.49
N ASP A 42 1.04 11.87 5.98
CA ASP A 42 -0.42 11.86 5.79
C ASP A 42 -0.82 11.75 4.31
N ALA A 43 -0.08 12.41 3.42
CA ALA A 43 -0.31 12.35 1.97
C ALA A 43 -0.09 10.93 1.42
N GLU A 44 0.94 10.22 1.88
CA GLU A 44 1.23 8.86 1.45
C GLU A 44 0.26 7.84 2.06
N GLN A 45 -0.12 8.02 3.32
CA GLN A 45 -1.19 7.21 3.95
C GLN A 45 -2.52 7.39 3.21
N HIS A 46 -2.84 8.62 2.79
CA HIS A 46 -4.03 8.90 2.00
C HIS A 46 -3.96 8.28 0.60
N ALA A 47 -2.81 8.35 -0.08
CA ALA A 47 -2.60 7.66 -1.34
C ALA A 47 -2.75 6.14 -1.20
N PHE A 48 -2.29 5.56 -0.08
CA PHE A 48 -2.48 4.14 0.21
C PHE A 48 -3.95 3.80 0.44
N ALA A 49 -4.69 4.64 1.17
CA ALA A 49 -6.14 4.45 1.33
C ALA A 49 -6.88 4.48 -0.02
N LYS A 50 -6.51 5.38 -0.93
CA LYS A 50 -7.04 5.41 -2.30
C LYS A 50 -6.66 4.17 -3.10
N LEU A 51 -5.39 3.74 -3.03
CA LEU A 51 -4.94 2.50 -3.64
C LEU A 51 -5.84 1.34 -3.20
N LEU A 52 -6.14 1.26 -1.90
CA LEU A 52 -6.98 0.19 -1.37
C LEU A 52 -8.46 0.26 -1.78
N SER A 53 -8.91 1.33 -2.42
CA SER A 53 -10.27 1.43 -2.97
C SER A 53 -10.45 0.65 -4.28
N HIS A 54 -9.36 0.27 -4.95
CA HIS A 54 -9.38 -0.57 -6.14
C HIS A 54 -9.58 -2.06 -5.80
N GLU A 55 -10.18 -2.80 -6.73
CA GLU A 55 -10.35 -4.25 -6.62
C GLU A 55 -9.04 -5.00 -6.85
N ASP A 56 -8.96 -6.22 -6.33
CA ASP A 56 -7.75 -7.06 -6.42
C ASP A 56 -7.24 -7.29 -7.86
N PRO A 57 -8.09 -7.53 -8.88
CA PRO A 57 -7.64 -7.66 -10.26
C PRO A 57 -6.98 -6.39 -10.81
N ASP A 58 -7.55 -5.22 -10.52
CA ASP A 58 -7.01 -3.93 -10.97
C ASP A 58 -5.67 -3.63 -10.31
N LEU A 59 -5.60 -3.87 -8.99
CA LEU A 59 -4.35 -3.74 -8.25
C LEU A 59 -3.25 -4.61 -8.85
N LEU A 60 -3.56 -5.87 -9.18
CA LEU A 60 -2.60 -6.77 -9.79
C LEU A 60 -2.14 -6.24 -11.15
N ASN A 61 -3.06 -5.75 -11.98
CA ASN A 61 -2.72 -5.15 -13.27
C ASN A 61 -1.78 -3.94 -13.11
N PHE A 62 -2.01 -3.09 -12.11
CA PHE A 62 -1.13 -1.94 -11.85
C PHE A 62 0.27 -2.38 -11.40
N PHE A 63 0.38 -3.37 -10.52
CA PHE A 63 1.68 -3.89 -10.08
C PHE A 63 2.45 -4.58 -11.21
N MET A 64 1.74 -5.18 -12.16
CA MET A 64 2.29 -5.87 -13.34
C MET A 64 2.55 -4.95 -14.54
N ASP A 65 2.37 -3.63 -14.40
CA ASP A 65 2.48 -2.64 -15.49
C ASP A 65 1.54 -2.90 -16.68
N LEU A 66 0.45 -3.65 -16.46
CA LEU A 66 -0.58 -3.94 -17.46
C LEU A 66 -1.60 -2.80 -17.57
N ASP A 67 -1.78 -2.04 -16.49
CA ASP A 67 -2.66 -0.87 -16.42
C ASP A 67 -2.03 0.21 -15.52
N LYS A 68 -2.65 1.41 -15.43
CA LYS A 68 -2.17 2.53 -14.61
C LYS A 68 -3.32 3.20 -13.87
N PRO A 69 -3.17 3.49 -12.56
CA PRO A 69 -4.16 4.27 -11.84
C PRO A 69 -4.25 5.70 -12.41
N ALA A 70 -5.43 6.30 -12.34
CA ALA A 70 -5.66 7.67 -12.84
C ALA A 70 -5.00 8.71 -11.91
N GLU A 71 -4.89 8.38 -10.63
CA GLU A 71 -4.37 9.21 -9.58
C GLU A 71 -2.84 9.15 -9.52
N THR A 72 -2.19 10.30 -9.72
CA THR A 72 -0.72 10.39 -9.74
C THR A 72 -0.10 10.00 -8.40
N ASP A 73 -0.75 10.31 -7.27
CA ASP A 73 -0.29 9.91 -5.95
C ASP A 73 -0.32 8.39 -5.76
N VAL A 74 -1.34 7.72 -6.28
CA VAL A 74 -1.44 6.25 -6.28
C VAL A 74 -0.37 5.65 -7.20
N ALA A 75 -0.18 6.18 -8.40
CA ALA A 75 0.86 5.73 -9.33
C ALA A 75 2.27 5.80 -8.71
N ASN A 76 2.59 6.92 -8.06
CA ASN A 76 3.86 7.12 -7.36
C ASN A 76 4.04 6.12 -6.21
N LEU A 77 2.97 5.85 -5.46
CA LEU A 77 3.00 4.88 -4.37
C LEU A 77 3.22 3.46 -4.89
N ILE A 78 2.55 3.04 -5.98
CA ILE A 78 2.76 1.73 -6.61
C ILE A 78 4.23 1.57 -7.02
N ALA A 79 4.82 2.60 -7.66
CA ALA A 79 6.23 2.57 -8.02
C ALA A 79 7.13 2.38 -6.79
N LYS A 80 6.83 3.06 -5.67
CA LYS A 80 7.55 2.87 -4.40
C LYS A 80 7.41 1.44 -3.87
N LEU A 81 6.18 0.89 -3.81
CA LEU A 81 5.93 -0.47 -3.34
C LEU A 81 6.71 -1.52 -4.16
N LYS A 82 6.78 -1.35 -5.49
CA LYS A 82 7.56 -2.24 -6.36
C LYS A 82 9.06 -2.20 -6.05
N GLN A 83 9.60 -1.05 -5.66
CA GLN A 83 11.01 -0.94 -5.24
C GLN A 83 11.27 -1.66 -3.92
N LEU A 84 10.32 -1.65 -2.98
CA LEU A 84 10.46 -2.33 -1.68
C LEU A 84 10.60 -3.85 -1.80
N VAL A 85 10.06 -4.45 -2.88
CA VAL A 85 10.15 -5.89 -3.14
C VAL A 85 11.50 -6.29 -3.77
N GLN A 86 12.15 -5.36 -4.48
CA GLN A 86 13.40 -5.60 -5.20
C GLN A 86 14.66 -5.38 -4.34
N SER A 87 14.48 -4.88 -3.12
CA SER A 87 15.54 -4.49 -2.17
C SER A 87 15.84 -5.52 -1.09
#